data_AF-A0A838U6I4-F1
#
_entry.id   AF-A0A838U6I4-F1
#
_cell.length_a   1.000
_cell.length_b   1.000
_cell.length_c   1.000
_cell.angle_alpha   90.00
_cell.angle_beta   90.00
_cell.angle_gamma   90.00
#
_symmetry.space_group_name_H-M   'P 1'
#
loop_
_entity.id
_entity.type
_entity.pdbx_description
1 polymer ?
#
loop_
_entity_poly.entity_id
_entity_poly.type
_entity_poly.pdbx_seq_one_letter_code
_entity_poly.pdbx_strand_id
1 'polypeptide(L)' 'MDFFNFLKKHKCQICGRRFNRIENYMHHQLLYHSDKSTYDCSNCGLKFTDMDKLKDHIRKDHSLRKRNDK' A
#
# COMPACT_ATOMS: atom_id res chain seq x y z
N MET A 1 -4.79 32.12 -1.24
CA MET A 1 -3.80 31.45 -0.37
C MET A 1 -4.48 30.25 0.27
N ASP A 2 -4.29 29.06 -0.31
CA ASP A 2 -5.03 27.84 0.07
C ASP A 2 -4.53 27.24 1.38
N PHE A 3 -5.30 27.44 2.46
CA PHE A 3 -5.09 26.82 3.78
C PHE A 3 -4.89 25.29 3.69
N PHE A 4 -5.55 24.63 2.73
CA PHE A 4 -5.46 23.19 2.50
C PHE A 4 -4.04 22.69 2.17
N ASN A 5 -3.21 23.53 1.56
CA ASN A 5 -1.83 23.17 1.22
C ASN A 5 -0.90 23.18 2.45
N PHE A 6 -1.23 23.95 3.50
CA PHE A 6 -0.43 24.03 4.73
C PHE A 6 -0.64 22.80 5.63
N LEU A 7 -1.83 22.19 5.58
CA LEU A 7 -2.12 20.93 6.27
C LEU A 7 -1.42 19.73 5.62
N LYS A 8 -1.10 19.82 4.33
CA LYS A 8 -0.37 18.77 3.60
C LYS A 8 1.15 18.91 3.78
N LYS A 9 1.62 18.50 4.97
CA LYS A 9 3.03 18.56 5.38
C LYS A 9 3.94 17.61 4.60
N HIS A 10 3.41 16.50 4.08
CA HIS A 10 4.23 15.45 3.46
C HIS A 10 4.19 15.57 1.94
N LYS A 11 5.27 16.09 1.34
CA LYS A 11 5.42 16.23 -0.12
C LYS A 11 6.33 15.14 -0.67
N CYS A 12 5.84 14.41 -1.68
CA CYS A 12 6.66 13.52 -2.49
C CYS A 12 7.64 14.34 -3.32
N GLN A 13 8.93 14.06 -3.19
CA GLN A 13 9.98 14.72 -3.95
C GLN A 13 10.13 14.18 -5.37
N ILE A 14 9.56 13.00 -5.67
CA ILE A 14 9.65 12.37 -6.99
C ILE A 14 8.55 12.88 -7.92
N CYS A 15 7.29 12.89 -7.47
CA CYS A 15 6.15 13.34 -8.29
C CYS A 15 5.50 14.64 -7.82
N GLY A 16 5.97 15.25 -6.72
CA GLY A 16 5.45 16.52 -6.21
C GLY A 16 4.13 16.43 -5.43
N ARG A 17 3.51 15.24 -5.35
CA ARG A 17 2.19 15.05 -4.70
C ARG A 17 2.27 15.32 -3.19
N ARG A 18 1.25 15.98 -2.62
CA ARG A 18 1.21 16.34 -1.20
C ARG A 18 0.12 15.58 -0.44
N PHE A 19 0.45 15.16 0.77
CA PHE A 19 -0.40 14.38 1.66
C PHE A 19 -0.49 15.07 3.03
N ASN A 20 -1.67 14.98 3.65
CA ASN A 20 -1.99 15.54 4.97
C ASN A 20 -1.64 14.61 6.13
N ARG A 21 -1.29 13.36 5.82
CA ARG A 21 -1.08 12.26 6.74
C ARG A 21 0.18 11.50 6.34
N ILE A 22 0.99 11.13 7.31
CA ILE A 22 2.28 10.47 7.06
C ILE A 22 2.08 9.05 6.54
N GLU A 23 1.05 8.35 7.02
CA GLU A 23 0.67 7.01 6.57
C GLU A 23 0.34 6.99 5.08
N ASN A 24 -0.41 7.98 4.60
CA ASN A 24 -0.77 8.11 3.18
C ASN A 24 0.46 8.46 2.32
N TYR A 25 1.35 9.29 2.85
CA TYR A 25 2.61 9.63 2.19
C TYR A 25 3.52 8.41 2.05
N MET A 26 3.73 7.67 3.14
CA MET A 26 4.54 6.45 3.14
C MET A 26 3.95 5.40 2.22
N HIS A 27 2.63 5.15 2.29
CA HIS A 27 1.92 4.26 1.38
C HIS A 27 2.13 4.64 -0.09
N HIS A 28 2.05 5.94 -0.41
CA HIS A 28 2.33 6.42 -1.76
C HIS A 28 3.78 6.18 -2.19
N GLN A 29 4.76 6.48 -1.33
CA GLN A 29 6.16 6.20 -1.65
C GLN A 29 6.40 4.71 -1.86
N LEU A 30 5.76 3.87 -1.04
CA LEU A 30 5.86 2.43 -1.11
C LEU A 30 5.29 1.86 -2.41
N LEU A 31 4.10 2.30 -2.82
CA LEU A 31 3.42 1.76 -4.00
C LEU A 31 3.98 2.24 -5.33
N TYR A 32 4.34 3.52 -5.42
CA TYR A 32 4.61 4.18 -6.70
C TYR A 32 6.09 4.46 -6.93
N HIS A 33 6.90 4.41 -5.88
CA HIS A 33 8.30 4.80 -5.94
C HIS A 33 9.26 3.76 -5.35
N SER A 34 8.75 2.70 -4.72
CA SER A 34 9.56 1.62 -4.16
C SER A 34 9.36 0.35 -4.97
N ASP A 35 10.44 -0.21 -5.52
CA ASP A 35 10.39 -1.47 -6.28
C ASP A 35 10.20 -2.72 -5.40
N LYS A 36 10.37 -2.61 -4.08
CA LYS A 36 10.58 -3.78 -3.21
C LYS A 36 9.71 -3.90 -1.97
N SER A 37 8.71 -3.04 -1.78
CA SER A 37 7.96 -3.06 -0.50
C SER A 37 6.46 -3.13 -0.74
N THR A 38 6.01 -4.27 -1.24
CA THR A 38 4.59 -4.61 -1.24
C THR A 38 4.47 -6.06 -0.83
N TYR A 39 3.52 -6.37 0.04
CA TYR A 39 3.11 -7.75 0.26
C TYR A 39 2.27 -8.18 -0.93
N ASP A 40 2.84 -9.00 -1.80
CA ASP A 40 2.10 -9.56 -2.94
C ASP A 40 1.30 -10.78 -2.51
N CYS A 41 0.10 -10.88 -3.04
CA CYS A 41 -0.68 -12.09 -2.95
C CYS A 41 -0.15 -13.11 -3.94
N SER A 42 0.40 -14.24 -3.46
CA SER A 42 0.91 -15.29 -4.34
C SER A 42 -0.15 -16.00 -5.19
N ASN A 43 -1.45 -15.80 -4.90
CA ASN A 43 -2.55 -16.37 -5.67
C ASN A 43 -2.93 -15.56 -6.91
N CYS A 44 -2.80 -14.22 -6.87
CA CYS A 44 -3.28 -13.33 -7.93
C CYS A 44 -2.30 -12.21 -8.31
N GLY A 45 -1.19 -12.07 -7.59
CA GLY A 45 -0.18 -11.04 -7.82
C GLY A 45 -0.57 -9.63 -7.35
N LEU A 46 -1.71 -9.47 -6.70
CA LEU A 46 -2.12 -8.17 -6.15
C LEU A 46 -1.17 -7.73 -5.05
N LYS A 47 -0.75 -6.46 -5.13
CA LYS A 47 0.21 -5.85 -4.20
C LYS A 47 -0.54 -5.07 -3.13
N PHE A 48 -0.27 -5.39 -1.87
CA PHE A 48 -0.80 -4.70 -0.71
C PHE A 48 0.32 -3.99 0.03
N THR A 49 0.01 -2.85 0.62
CA THR A 49 0.97 -2.10 1.44
C THR A 49 1.00 -2.55 2.89
N ASP A 50 0.08 -3.42 3.28
CA ASP A 50 -0.14 -3.80 4.67
C ASP A 50 -0.49 -5.30 4.74
N MET A 51 0.10 -6.00 5.72
CA MET A 51 -0.05 -7.44 5.86
C MET A 51 -1.48 -7.82 6.29
N ASP A 52 -2.15 -7.02 7.12
CA ASP A 52 -3.52 -7.31 7.56
C ASP A 52 -4.50 -7.11 6.41
N LYS A 53 -4.25 -6.14 5.52
CA LYS A 53 -5.00 -6.00 4.27
C LYS A 53 -4.80 -7.19 3.34
N LEU A 54 -3.56 -7.69 3.21
CA LEU A 54 -3.29 -8.92 2.47
C LEU A 54 -4.01 -10.12 3.10
N LYS A 55 -3.97 -10.28 4.43
CA LYS A 55 -4.63 -11.39 5.13
C LYS A 55 -6.15 -11.36 4.95
N ASP A 56 -6.77 -10.18 5.07
CA ASP A 56 -8.22 -10.05 4.87
C ASP A 56 -8.61 -10.34 3.41
N HIS A 57 -7.81 -9.86 2.45
CA HIS A 57 -7.96 -10.20 1.03
C HIS A 57 -7.83 -11.71 0.80
N ILE A 58 -6.78 -12.35 1.30
CA ILE A 58 -6.61 -13.80 1.17
C ILE A 58 -7.79 -14.54 1.78
N ARG A 59 -8.26 -14.11 2.96
CA ARG A 59 -9.39 -14.74 3.63
C ARG A 59 -10.71 -14.56 2.85
N LYS A 60 -10.94 -13.42 2.22
CA LYS A 60 -12.20 -13.13 1.51
C LYS A 60 -12.18 -13.66 0.09
N ASP A 61 -11.11 -13.39 -0.65
CA ASP A 61 -11.00 -13.63 -2.09
C ASP A 61 -10.26 -14.94 -2.43
N HIS A 62 -9.47 -15.48 -1.49
CA HIS A 62 -8.70 -16.72 -1.66
C HIS A 62 -8.91 -17.73 -0.53
N SER A 63 -10.08 -17.68 0.13
CA SER A 63 -10.44 -18.49 1.30
C SER A 63 -10.30 -20.00 1.12
N LEU A 64 -9.99 -20.50 -0.08
CA LEU A 64 -9.76 -21.90 -0.37
C LEU A 64 -8.50 -22.10 -1.22
N ARG A 65 -7.37 -22.30 -0.54
CA ARG A 65 -6.49 -23.46 -0.75
C ARG A 65 -5.45 -23.50 0.36
N LYS A 66 -5.68 -24.36 1.36
CA LYS A 66 -4.56 -25.04 2.03
C LYS A 66 -3.78 -25.72 0.92
N ARG A 67 -2.58 -25.23 0.58
CA ARG A 67 -1.59 -26.12 -0.04
C ARG A 67 -1.24 -27.13 1.04
N ASN A 68 -1.78 -28.33 0.84
CA ASN A 68 -1.25 -29.55 1.40
C ASN A 68 0.09 -29.74 0.68
N ASP A 69 1.17 -29.19 1.24
CA ASP A 69 2.50 -29.60 0.84
C ASP A 69 2.79 -30.91 1.57
N LYS A 70 2.90 -31.97 0.77
CA LYS A 70 3.23 -33.35 1.15
C LYS A 70 4.68 -33.43 1.62
#